data_AF-A0A672K8L2-F1
#
_entry.id   AF-A0A672K8L2-F1
#
_cell.length_a   1.000
_cell.length_b   1.000
_cell.length_c   1.000
_cell.angle_alpha   90.00
_cell.angle_beta   90.00
_cell.angle_gamma   90.00
#
_symmetry.space_group_name_H-M   'P 1'
#
loop_
_entity.id
_entity.type
_entity.pdbx_description
1 polymer ?
#
loop_
_entity_poly.entity_id
_entity_poly.type
_entity_poly.pdbx_seq_one_letter_code
_entity_poly.pdbx_strand_id
1 'polypeptide(L)'
;MNMSRNEHSLQALSWRKLYLSRAKLKASSRTSALLSGFAMVAMVEVQLDTNHDYPPGLLIAFSACTTVLVAVHLFALMVSTCILPNIEAVSNVHNLNSVKESPHERMHRHIELAWAFSTVIGTLLFLAEVVLLCWVKFLPIKPKDQKNGTISAGVAAAITSTSIMVPFGLVFIVFAVHFYRSLVSHKTDRQFQELEELEDLQNELDHRGESSTLQSPSSLYP
;
A
#
# COMPACT_ATOMS: atom_id res chain seq x y z
N MET A 1 -18.56 -16.12 36.00
CA MET A 1 -19.45 -16.31 34.83
C MET A 1 -19.24 -15.27 33.70
N ASN A 2 -18.77 -14.05 33.99
CA ASN A 2 -18.48 -13.03 32.94
C ASN A 2 -17.20 -13.28 32.11
N MET A 3 -16.24 -14.05 32.62
CA MET A 3 -14.93 -14.25 31.96
C MET A 3 -15.00 -15.18 30.74
N SER A 4 -15.75 -16.28 30.82
CA SER A 4 -15.96 -17.25 29.72
C SER A 4 -16.72 -16.67 28.51
N ARG A 5 -17.67 -15.75 28.73
CA ARG A 5 -18.40 -15.10 27.62
C ARG A 5 -17.49 -14.20 26.78
N ASN A 6 -16.50 -13.57 27.43
CA ASN A 6 -15.57 -12.68 26.77
C ASN A 6 -14.59 -13.46 25.88
N GLU A 7 -14.11 -14.61 26.33
CA GLU A 7 -13.22 -15.49 25.55
C GLU A 7 -13.91 -16.02 24.28
N HIS A 8 -15.14 -16.54 24.39
CA HIS A 8 -15.92 -16.97 23.23
C HIS A 8 -16.18 -15.82 22.24
N SER A 9 -16.40 -14.60 22.74
CA SER A 9 -16.60 -13.42 21.88
C SER A 9 -15.31 -13.00 21.15
N LEU A 10 -14.16 -13.05 21.83
CA LEU A 10 -12.85 -12.75 21.24
C LEU A 10 -12.45 -13.80 20.19
N GLN A 11 -12.77 -15.06 20.46
CA GLN A 11 -12.53 -16.18 19.55
C GLN A 11 -13.38 -16.06 18.27
N ALA A 12 -14.65 -15.67 18.41
CA ALA A 12 -15.52 -15.42 17.26
C ALA A 12 -15.05 -14.21 16.41
N LEU A 13 -14.52 -13.17 17.05
CA LEU A 13 -13.98 -11.99 16.37
C LEU A 13 -12.69 -12.29 15.60
N SER A 14 -11.76 -13.07 16.19
CA SER A 14 -10.53 -13.47 15.51
C SER A 14 -10.82 -14.33 14.28
N TRP A 15 -11.76 -15.27 14.38
CA TRP A 15 -12.21 -16.08 13.24
C TRP A 15 -12.82 -15.24 12.12
N ARG A 16 -13.68 -14.26 12.46
CA ARG A 16 -14.26 -13.32 11.47
C ARG A 16 -13.18 -12.47 10.80
N LYS A 17 -12.22 -11.93 11.56
CA LYS A 17 -11.09 -11.18 11.00
C LYS A 17 -10.28 -12.03 10.03
N LEU A 18 -9.98 -13.27 10.40
CA LEU A 18 -9.22 -14.20 9.57
C LEU A 18 -9.95 -14.52 8.25
N TYR A 19 -11.25 -14.84 8.32
CA TYR A 19 -12.04 -15.12 7.12
C TYR A 19 -12.11 -13.90 6.20
N LEU A 20 -12.26 -12.71 6.78
CA LEU A 20 -12.31 -11.44 6.05
C LEU A 20 -10.95 -11.12 5.39
N SER A 21 -9.82 -11.33 6.07
CA SER A 21 -8.49 -11.16 5.47
C SER A 21 -8.26 -12.15 4.33
N ARG A 22 -8.66 -13.42 4.48
CA ARG A 22 -8.60 -14.41 3.40
C ARG A 22 -9.42 -13.97 2.17
N ALA A 23 -10.63 -13.47 2.39
CA ALA A 23 -11.49 -12.98 1.31
C ALA A 23 -10.91 -11.73 0.63
N LYS A 24 -10.39 -10.77 1.41
CA LYS A 24 -9.72 -9.55 0.92
C LYS A 24 -8.54 -9.87 0.02
N LEU A 25 -7.68 -10.81 0.40
CA LEU A 25 -6.50 -11.19 -0.40
C LEU A 25 -6.89 -11.85 -1.72
N LYS A 26 -7.86 -12.77 -1.71
CA LYS A 26 -8.36 -13.39 -2.95
C LYS A 26 -9.04 -12.39 -3.89
N ALA A 27 -9.70 -11.38 -3.33
CA ALA A 27 -10.31 -10.31 -4.11
C ALA A 27 -9.24 -9.36 -4.67
N SER A 28 -8.28 -8.93 -3.84
CA SER A 28 -7.19 -8.05 -4.25
C SER A 28 -6.28 -8.69 -5.29
N SER A 29 -5.99 -10.00 -5.16
CA SER A 29 -5.22 -10.72 -6.16
C SER A 29 -5.91 -10.74 -7.53
N ARG A 30 -7.20 -11.11 -7.57
CA ARG A 30 -7.97 -11.12 -8.82
C ARG A 30 -8.10 -9.73 -9.44
N THR A 31 -8.42 -8.71 -8.63
CA THR A 31 -8.57 -7.33 -9.12
C THR A 31 -7.25 -6.77 -9.62
N SER A 32 -6.14 -6.97 -8.91
CA SER A 32 -4.82 -6.48 -9.33
C SER A 32 -4.35 -7.14 -10.63
N ALA A 33 -4.57 -8.46 -10.78
CA ALA A 33 -4.25 -9.15 -12.03
C ALA A 33 -5.07 -8.63 -13.21
N LEU A 34 -6.37 -8.40 -13.01
CA LEU A 34 -7.25 -7.87 -14.05
C LEU A 34 -6.91 -6.43 -14.43
N LEU A 35 -6.73 -5.53 -13.45
CA LEU A 35 -6.43 -4.12 -13.72
C LEU A 35 -5.10 -3.94 -14.43
N SER A 36 -4.04 -4.62 -13.98
CA SER A 36 -2.75 -4.61 -14.67
C SER A 36 -2.83 -5.22 -16.07
N GLY A 37 -3.56 -6.32 -16.23
CA GLY A 37 -3.77 -6.96 -17.53
C GLY A 37 -4.47 -6.03 -18.52
N PHE A 38 -5.56 -5.38 -18.10
CA PHE A 38 -6.28 -4.43 -18.95
C PHE A 38 -5.45 -3.19 -19.28
N ALA A 39 -4.69 -2.64 -18.33
CA ALA A 39 -3.80 -1.51 -18.60
C ALA A 39 -2.71 -1.89 -19.61
N MET A 40 -2.11 -3.07 -19.45
CA MET A 40 -1.09 -3.58 -20.37
C MET A 40 -1.65 -3.81 -21.78
N VAL A 41 -2.85 -4.39 -21.89
CA VAL A 41 -3.55 -4.58 -23.18
C VAL A 41 -3.87 -3.22 -23.81
N ALA A 42 -4.39 -2.26 -23.06
CA ALA A 42 -4.68 -0.93 -23.57
C ALA A 42 -3.43 -0.21 -24.08
N MET A 43 -2.29 -0.39 -23.42
CA MET A 43 -1.00 0.16 -23.86
C MET A 43 -0.53 -0.45 -25.20
N VAL A 44 -0.68 -1.75 -25.42
CA VAL A 44 -0.24 -2.36 -26.70
C VAL A 44 -1.25 -2.14 -27.83
N GLU A 45 -2.53 -1.94 -27.50
CA GLU A 45 -3.61 -1.65 -28.46
C GLU A 45 -3.72 -0.15 -28.81
N VAL A 46 -3.00 0.74 -28.11
CA VAL A 46 -3.05 2.17 -28.42
C VAL A 46 -2.29 2.45 -29.72
N GLN A 47 -3.04 2.77 -30.77
CA GLN A 47 -2.49 3.16 -32.06
C GLN A 47 -2.12 4.65 -32.01
N LEU A 48 -0.82 4.94 -32.06
CA LEU A 48 -0.30 6.28 -32.20
C LEU A 48 -0.24 6.66 -33.68
N ASP A 49 -0.75 7.84 -34.03
CA ASP A 49 -0.63 8.36 -35.40
C ASP A 49 0.79 8.91 -35.61
N THR A 50 1.54 8.32 -36.54
CA THR A 50 2.92 8.73 -36.84
C THR A 50 3.02 10.11 -37.49
N ASN A 51 1.91 10.64 -38.01
CA ASN A 51 1.85 11.97 -38.62
C ASN A 51 1.39 13.04 -37.61
N HIS A 52 1.02 12.64 -36.39
CA HIS A 52 0.65 13.57 -35.33
C HIS A 52 1.82 13.78 -34.37
N ASP A 53 2.18 15.04 -34.16
CA ASP A 53 3.25 15.41 -33.25
C ASP A 53 2.72 15.44 -31.81
N TYR A 54 2.89 14.32 -31.09
CA TYR A 54 2.47 14.20 -29.71
C TYR A 54 3.44 14.93 -28.78
N PRO A 55 2.95 15.66 -27.76
CA PRO A 55 3.82 16.31 -26.80
C PRO A 55 4.64 15.24 -26.05
N PRO A 56 5.98 15.37 -25.97
CA PRO A 56 6.85 14.34 -25.41
C PRO A 56 6.53 14.03 -23.95
N GLY A 57 6.13 15.05 -23.19
CA GLY A 57 5.71 14.88 -21.79
C GLY A 57 4.50 13.96 -21.62
N LEU A 58 3.56 13.95 -22.58
CA LEU A 58 2.37 13.07 -22.52
C LEU A 58 2.76 11.61 -22.72
N LEU A 59 3.62 11.33 -23.70
CA LEU A 59 4.12 9.97 -23.99
C LEU A 59 4.95 9.43 -22.82
N ILE A 60 5.82 10.27 -22.25
CA ILE A 60 6.64 9.90 -21.08
C ILE A 60 5.73 9.64 -19.87
N ALA A 61 4.76 10.52 -19.60
CA ALA A 61 3.83 10.34 -18.49
C ALA A 61 2.98 9.08 -18.66
N PHE A 62 2.48 8.81 -19.87
CA PHE A 62 1.76 7.59 -20.19
C PHE A 62 2.60 6.34 -19.92
N SER A 63 3.81 6.27 -20.51
CA SER A 63 4.72 5.13 -20.32
C SER A 63 5.11 4.90 -18.86
N ALA A 64 5.46 5.97 -18.14
CA ALA A 64 5.80 5.90 -16.73
C ALA A 64 4.60 5.46 -15.87
N CYS A 65 3.42 6.03 -16.13
CA CYS A 65 2.18 5.69 -15.42
C CYS A 65 1.85 4.19 -15.56
N THR A 66 1.83 3.65 -16.78
CA THR A 66 1.55 2.22 -17.00
C THR A 66 2.58 1.34 -16.31
N THR A 67 3.86 1.70 -16.37
CA THR A 67 4.94 0.91 -15.77
C THR A 67 4.80 0.87 -14.26
N VAL A 68 4.59 2.02 -13.61
CA VAL A 68 4.41 2.10 -12.16
C VAL A 68 3.11 1.41 -11.73
N LEU A 69 2.03 1.57 -12.50
CA LEU A 69 0.75 0.89 -12.27
C LEU A 69 0.94 -0.63 -12.20
N VAL A 70 1.58 -1.21 -13.22
CA VAL A 70 1.83 -2.65 -13.28
C VAL A 70 2.72 -3.08 -12.11
N ALA A 71 3.80 -2.33 -11.83
CA ALA A 71 4.71 -2.65 -10.74
C ALA A 71 4.03 -2.64 -9.36
N VAL A 72 3.18 -1.65 -9.08
CA VAL A 72 2.46 -1.54 -7.80
C VAL A 72 1.46 -2.67 -7.61
N HIS A 73 0.74 -3.07 -8.66
CA HIS A 73 -0.19 -4.20 -8.59
C HIS A 73 0.53 -5.55 -8.48
N LEU A 74 1.70 -5.71 -9.13
CA LEU A 74 2.56 -6.89 -8.91
C LEU A 74 3.08 -6.94 -7.48
N PHE A 75 3.41 -5.80 -6.88
CA PHE A 75 3.78 -5.73 -5.47
C PHE A 75 2.61 -6.13 -4.56
N ALA A 76 1.39 -5.65 -4.81
CA ALA A 76 0.19 -6.06 -4.07
C ALA A 76 -0.08 -7.58 -4.17
N LEU A 77 0.18 -8.17 -5.35
CA LEU A 77 0.12 -9.61 -5.57
C LEU A 77 1.18 -10.38 -4.78
N MET A 78 2.44 -9.93 -4.82
CA MET A 78 3.53 -10.52 -4.06
C MET A 78 3.20 -10.54 -2.57
N VAL A 79 2.74 -9.40 -2.02
CA VAL A 79 2.34 -9.31 -0.62
C VAL A 79 1.18 -10.24 -0.31
N SER A 80 0.21 -10.39 -1.22
CA SER A 80 -0.91 -11.32 -1.04
C SER A 80 -0.45 -12.79 -1.00
N THR A 81 0.52 -13.15 -1.84
CA THR A 81 1.15 -14.48 -1.86
C THR A 81 1.94 -14.75 -0.59
N CYS A 82 2.62 -13.75 -0.03
CA CYS A 82 3.38 -13.90 1.21
C CYS A 82 2.48 -13.97 2.48
N ILE A 83 1.31 -13.33 2.47
CA ILE A 83 0.38 -13.35 3.62
C ILE A 83 -0.44 -14.65 3.69
N LEU A 84 -0.86 -15.18 2.54
CA LEU A 84 -1.85 -16.26 2.48
C LEU A 84 -1.44 -17.54 3.25
N PRO A 85 -0.19 -18.04 3.18
CA PRO A 85 0.24 -19.24 3.91
C PRO A 85 0.12 -19.06 5.43
N ASN A 86 0.42 -17.88 5.93
CA ASN A 86 0.32 -17.58 7.36
C ASN A 86 -1.14 -17.56 7.83
N ILE A 87 -2.05 -17.00 7.02
CA ILE A 87 -3.49 -17.02 7.30
C ILE A 87 -4.05 -18.45 7.27
N GLU A 88 -3.61 -19.27 6.31
CA GLU A 88 -4.05 -20.66 6.20
C GLU A 88 -3.56 -21.51 7.37
N ALA A 89 -2.31 -21.33 7.81
CA ALA A 89 -1.74 -22.02 8.97
C ALA A 89 -2.51 -21.72 10.27
N VAL A 90 -2.85 -20.45 10.52
CA VAL A 90 -3.65 -20.05 11.70
C VAL A 90 -5.09 -20.58 11.63
N SER A 91 -5.67 -20.74 10.45
CA SER A 91 -7.03 -21.29 10.29
C SER A 91 -7.12 -22.80 10.53
N ASN A 92 -6.01 -23.52 10.36
CA ASN A 92 -5.94 -24.97 10.43
C ASN A 92 -5.70 -25.49 11.87
N VAL A 93 -5.05 -24.69 12.72
CA VAL A 93 -4.80 -25.05 14.12
C VAL A 93 -5.92 -24.49 14.99
N HIS A 94 -6.89 -25.33 15.37
CA HIS A 94 -8.06 -24.98 16.19
C HIS A 94 -7.73 -24.62 17.67
N ASN A 95 -6.47 -24.28 17.99
CA ASN A 95 -5.97 -24.06 19.35
C ASN A 95 -5.45 -22.62 19.51
N LEU A 96 -6.39 -21.71 19.81
CA LEU A 96 -6.17 -20.27 19.88
C LEU A 96 -5.41 -19.80 21.14
N ASN A 97 -4.98 -20.73 22.00
CA ASN A 97 -4.33 -20.43 23.27
C ASN A 97 -2.80 -20.38 23.23
N SER A 98 -2.15 -20.68 22.09
CA SER A 98 -0.68 -20.68 21.98
C SER A 98 -0.09 -19.64 21.00
N VAL A 99 -0.94 -18.83 20.33
CA VAL A 99 -0.51 -17.88 19.27
C VAL A 99 -0.50 -16.43 19.78
N LYS A 100 -0.37 -16.21 21.10
CA LYS A 100 -0.38 -14.86 21.70
C LYS A 100 0.99 -14.30 22.07
N GLU A 101 2.07 -15.07 21.91
CA GLU A 101 3.43 -14.65 22.29
C GLU A 101 4.41 -14.67 21.10
N SER A 102 4.08 -13.96 20.02
CA SER A 102 5.09 -13.66 19.02
C SER A 102 4.98 -12.19 18.58
N PRO A 103 6.10 -11.44 18.53
CA PRO A 103 6.16 -10.08 17.98
C PRO A 103 5.72 -9.96 16.50
N HIS A 104 5.27 -11.06 15.90
CA HIS A 104 4.74 -11.18 14.54
C HIS A 104 3.41 -10.43 14.30
N GLU A 105 2.54 -10.19 15.30
CA GLU A 105 1.27 -9.46 15.12
C GLU A 105 1.51 -8.02 14.61
N ARG A 106 2.50 -7.33 15.20
CA ARG A 106 2.92 -6.00 14.75
C ARG A 106 3.48 -6.07 13.33
N MET A 107 4.37 -7.02 13.03
CA MET A 107 4.93 -7.20 11.69
C MET A 107 3.83 -7.43 10.64
N HIS A 108 2.84 -8.25 10.95
CA HIS A 108 1.73 -8.56 10.04
C HIS A 108 0.87 -7.34 9.71
N ARG A 109 0.62 -6.48 10.70
CA ARG A 109 -0.13 -5.23 10.49
C ARG A 109 0.57 -4.29 9.50
N HIS A 110 1.90 -4.26 9.49
CA HIS A 110 2.66 -3.46 8.50
C HIS A 110 2.54 -4.04 7.10
N ILE A 111 2.57 -5.37 6.97
CA ILE A 111 2.41 -6.06 5.69
C ILE A 111 0.98 -5.84 5.15
N GLU A 112 -0.04 -5.94 6.01
CA GLU A 112 -1.43 -5.63 5.61
C GLU A 112 -1.59 -4.15 5.22
N LEU A 113 -0.96 -3.22 5.93
CA LEU A 113 -1.03 -1.80 5.61
C LEU A 113 -0.30 -1.48 4.29
N ALA A 114 0.86 -2.10 4.04
CA ALA A 114 1.60 -1.98 2.78
C ALA A 114 0.80 -2.56 1.59
N TRP A 115 0.12 -3.69 1.80
CA TRP A 115 -0.81 -4.26 0.81
C TRP A 115 -1.98 -3.32 0.49
N ALA A 116 -2.63 -2.78 1.52
CA ALA A 116 -3.76 -1.86 1.36
C ALA A 116 -3.32 -0.59 0.61
N PHE A 117 -2.18 -0.02 1.01
CA PHE A 117 -1.59 1.16 0.36
C PHE A 117 -1.28 0.92 -1.11
N SER A 118 -0.69 -0.23 -1.45
CA SER A 118 -0.37 -0.59 -2.83
C SER A 118 -1.62 -0.78 -3.68
N THR A 119 -2.69 -1.32 -3.10
CA THR A 119 -3.99 -1.46 -3.78
C THR A 119 -4.62 -0.08 -4.06
N VAL A 120 -4.52 0.86 -3.12
CA VAL A 120 -5.03 2.23 -3.28
C VAL A 120 -4.22 2.99 -4.35
N ILE A 121 -2.89 2.95 -4.28
CA ILE A 121 -2.02 3.57 -5.28
C ILE A 121 -2.26 2.96 -6.66
N GLY A 122 -2.32 1.63 -6.77
CA GLY A 122 -2.57 0.95 -8.05
C GLY A 122 -3.90 1.39 -8.66
N THR A 123 -4.95 1.52 -7.85
CA THR A 123 -6.25 2.02 -8.29
C THR A 123 -6.19 3.49 -8.76
N LEU A 124 -5.44 4.34 -8.06
CA LEU A 124 -5.24 5.75 -8.42
C LEU A 124 -4.46 5.87 -9.73
N LEU A 125 -3.41 5.07 -9.90
CA LEU A 125 -2.65 5.00 -11.16
C LEU A 125 -3.50 4.47 -12.30
N PHE A 126 -4.38 3.48 -12.07
CA PHE A 126 -5.34 3.02 -13.08
C PHE A 126 -6.30 4.12 -13.51
N LEU A 127 -6.74 4.96 -12.59
CA LEU A 127 -7.54 6.13 -12.89
C LEU A 127 -6.77 7.15 -13.77
N ALA A 128 -5.52 7.42 -13.41
CA ALA A 128 -4.63 8.29 -14.18
C ALA A 128 -4.34 7.72 -15.58
N GLU A 129 -4.15 6.41 -15.69
CA GLU A 129 -3.93 5.69 -16.94
C GLU A 129 -5.10 5.88 -17.91
N VAL A 130 -6.34 5.75 -17.43
CA VAL A 130 -7.54 5.98 -18.26
C VAL A 130 -7.60 7.41 -18.78
N VAL A 131 -7.21 8.40 -17.97
CA VAL A 131 -7.12 9.81 -18.38
C VAL A 131 -6.04 9.97 -19.45
N LEU A 132 -4.83 9.47 -19.21
CA LEU A 132 -3.71 9.54 -20.17
C LEU A 132 -4.05 8.85 -21.49
N LEU A 133 -4.73 7.71 -21.45
CA LEU A 133 -5.25 7.02 -22.64
C LEU A 133 -6.22 7.89 -23.42
N CYS A 134 -7.15 8.59 -22.76
CA CYS A 134 -8.05 9.53 -23.43
C CYS A 134 -7.27 10.66 -24.12
N TRP A 135 -6.24 11.21 -23.46
CA TRP A 135 -5.37 12.21 -24.07
C TRP A 135 -4.65 11.66 -25.30
N VAL A 136 -3.99 10.50 -25.19
CA VAL A 136 -3.25 9.89 -26.31
C VAL A 136 -4.17 9.50 -27.47
N LYS A 137 -5.35 8.95 -27.18
CA LYS A 137 -6.31 8.46 -28.19
C LYS A 137 -7.02 9.61 -28.93
N PHE A 138 -7.42 10.67 -28.22
CA PHE A 138 -8.27 11.72 -28.78
C PHE A 138 -7.50 12.93 -29.32
N LEU A 139 -6.22 13.14 -28.96
CA LEU A 139 -5.42 14.28 -29.45
C LEU A 139 -5.33 14.40 -30.99
N PRO A 140 -5.20 13.31 -31.76
CA PRO A 140 -5.09 13.39 -33.22
C PRO A 140 -6.40 13.78 -33.93
N ILE A 141 -7.54 13.69 -33.24
CA ILE A 141 -8.86 13.99 -33.83
C ILE A 141 -8.99 15.50 -34.00
N LYS A 142 -8.59 16.00 -35.18
CA LYS A 142 -8.79 17.38 -35.62
C LYS A 142 -10.02 17.49 -36.54
N PRO A 143 -10.89 18.51 -36.37
CA PRO A 143 -11.95 18.78 -37.33
C PRO A 143 -11.36 19.23 -38.68
N LYS A 144 -11.94 18.77 -39.79
CA LYS A 144 -11.53 19.10 -41.17
C LYS A 144 -11.65 20.59 -41.52
N ASP A 145 -12.49 21.34 -40.81
CA ASP A 145 -12.68 22.79 -40.97
C ASP A 145 -12.30 23.51 -39.67
N GLN A 146 -11.00 23.73 -39.47
CA GLN A 146 -10.53 24.57 -38.37
C GLN A 146 -10.81 26.05 -38.68
N LYS A 147 -11.81 26.63 -38.02
CA LYS A 147 -11.84 28.08 -37.79
C LYS A 147 -10.92 28.39 -36.62
N ASN A 148 -9.93 29.24 -36.84
CA ASN A 148 -8.93 29.67 -35.85
C ASN A 148 -9.63 30.22 -34.58
N GLY A 149 -9.77 29.38 -33.54
CA GLY A 149 -10.33 29.79 -32.25
C GLY A 149 -11.10 28.72 -31.47
N THR A 150 -11.53 27.61 -32.08
CA THR A 150 -12.28 26.55 -31.38
C THR A 150 -11.39 25.40 -30.92
N ILE A 151 -11.53 24.99 -29.66
CA ILE A 151 -10.89 23.79 -29.09
C ILE A 151 -11.25 22.58 -29.97
N SER A 152 -10.27 21.77 -30.35
CA SER A 152 -10.53 20.56 -31.14
C SER A 152 -11.46 19.61 -30.39
N ALA A 153 -12.38 18.94 -31.10
CA ALA A 153 -13.30 17.98 -30.51
C ALA A 153 -12.57 16.90 -29.67
N GLY A 154 -11.41 16.44 -30.14
CA GLY A 154 -10.57 15.51 -29.41
C GLY A 154 -10.02 16.05 -28.09
N VAL A 155 -9.56 17.31 -28.09
CA VAL A 155 -9.08 17.99 -26.88
C VAL A 155 -10.24 18.24 -25.91
N ALA A 156 -11.40 18.65 -26.41
CA ALA A 156 -12.60 18.83 -25.59
C ALA A 156 -13.05 17.51 -24.94
N ALA A 157 -13.00 16.40 -25.66
CA ALA A 157 -13.31 15.07 -25.12
C ALA A 157 -12.33 14.67 -24.00
N ALA A 158 -11.02 14.87 -24.20
CA ALA A 158 -10.00 14.57 -23.20
C ALA A 158 -10.14 15.45 -21.93
N ILE A 159 -10.42 16.76 -22.11
CA ILE A 159 -10.71 17.68 -20.99
C ILE A 159 -11.96 17.25 -20.23
N THR A 160 -13.02 16.85 -20.95
CA THR A 160 -14.27 16.39 -20.33
C THR A 160 -14.05 15.12 -19.52
N SER A 161 -13.35 14.13 -20.09
CA SER A 161 -12.97 12.89 -19.38
C SER A 161 -12.16 13.21 -18.11
N THR A 162 -11.16 14.08 -18.23
CA THR A 162 -10.35 14.52 -17.08
C THR A 162 -11.21 15.18 -16.01
N SER A 163 -12.12 16.08 -16.40
CA SER A 163 -13.00 16.82 -15.47
C SER A 163 -13.92 15.89 -14.68
N ILE A 164 -14.43 14.84 -15.31
CA ILE A 164 -15.24 13.80 -14.65
C ILE A 164 -14.39 12.96 -13.69
N MET A 165 -13.12 12.71 -14.04
CA MET A 165 -12.24 11.83 -13.27
C MET A 165 -11.62 12.49 -12.03
N VAL A 166 -11.41 13.82 -12.06
CA VAL A 166 -10.83 14.61 -10.95
C VAL A 166 -11.49 14.36 -9.58
N PRO A 167 -12.83 14.41 -9.41
CA PRO A 167 -13.44 14.20 -8.10
C PRO A 167 -13.15 12.80 -7.53
N PHE A 168 -13.12 11.76 -8.37
CA PHE A 168 -12.74 10.41 -7.95
C PHE A 168 -11.28 10.39 -7.53
N GLY A 169 -10.39 11.01 -8.31
CA GLY A 169 -8.97 11.14 -7.99
C GLY A 169 -8.73 11.80 -6.63
N LEU A 170 -9.43 12.90 -6.33
CA LEU A 170 -9.32 13.59 -5.04
C LEU A 170 -9.68 12.71 -3.85
N VAL A 171 -10.77 11.94 -3.95
CA VAL A 171 -11.16 10.99 -2.90
C VAL A 171 -10.07 9.94 -2.69
N PHE A 172 -9.52 9.37 -3.77
CA PHE A 172 -8.41 8.41 -3.66
C PHE A 172 -7.12 9.02 -3.09
N ILE A 173 -6.81 10.29 -3.41
CA ILE A 173 -5.66 11.00 -2.84
C ILE A 173 -5.83 11.16 -1.32
N VAL A 174 -7.02 11.54 -0.84
CA VAL A 174 -7.28 11.66 0.60
C VAL A 174 -7.05 10.31 1.30
N PHE A 175 -7.56 9.22 0.73
CA PHE A 175 -7.29 7.88 1.26
C PHE A 175 -5.79 7.55 1.21
N ALA A 176 -5.10 7.79 0.10
CA ALA A 176 -3.68 7.53 -0.04
C ALA A 176 -2.85 8.29 1.02
N VAL A 177 -3.16 9.57 1.26
CA VAL A 177 -2.52 10.40 2.30
C VAL A 177 -2.82 9.87 3.69
N HIS A 178 -4.07 9.47 3.96
CA HIS A 178 -4.44 8.85 5.23
C HIS A 178 -3.63 7.57 5.49
N PHE A 179 -3.56 6.66 4.52
CA PHE A 179 -2.78 5.42 4.63
C PHE A 179 -1.27 5.68 4.71
N TYR A 180 -0.75 6.65 3.96
CA TYR A 180 0.66 7.07 4.03
C TYR A 180 1.00 7.58 5.44
N ARG A 181 0.15 8.43 6.03
CA ARG A 181 0.34 8.89 7.41
C ARG A 181 0.25 7.75 8.42
N SER A 182 -0.66 6.80 8.23
CA SER A 182 -0.73 5.60 9.08
C SER A 182 0.55 4.75 8.98
N LEU A 183 1.19 4.68 7.82
CA LEU A 183 2.47 3.98 7.64
C LEU A 183 3.64 4.73 8.31
N VAL A 184 3.69 6.06 8.16
CA VAL A 184 4.79 6.89 8.66
C VAL A 184 4.71 7.10 10.17
N SER A 185 3.55 7.44 10.71
CA SER A 185 3.36 7.66 12.16
C SER A 185 3.82 6.46 12.97
N HIS A 186 3.53 5.26 12.49
CA HIS A 186 3.88 4.02 13.17
C HIS A 186 5.38 3.65 13.02
N LYS A 187 6.06 4.17 11.98
CA LYS A 187 7.51 4.02 11.81
C LYS A 187 8.27 4.96 12.74
N THR A 188 7.76 6.18 12.96
CA THR A 188 8.30 7.16 13.92
C THR A 188 8.15 6.67 15.36
N ASP A 189 6.97 6.16 15.75
CA ASP A 189 6.76 5.61 17.09
C ASP A 189 7.70 4.43 17.40
N ARG A 190 7.98 3.58 16.40
CA ARG A 190 8.85 2.43 16.59
C ARG A 190 10.32 2.80 16.74
N GLN A 191 10.78 3.80 16.00
CA GLN A 191 12.16 4.31 16.15
C GLN A 191 12.36 5.01 17.49
N PHE A 192 11.32 5.65 18.00
CA PHE A 192 11.36 6.28 19.33
C PHE A 192 11.38 5.23 20.45
N GLN A 193 10.56 4.16 20.34
CA GLN A 193 10.62 3.03 21.28
C GLN A 193 11.98 2.32 21.24
N GLU A 194 12.59 2.13 20.06
CA GLU A 194 13.92 1.52 19.94
C GLU A 194 15.01 2.40 20.59
N LEU A 195 14.90 3.72 20.52
CA LEU A 195 15.82 4.65 21.19
C LEU A 195 15.65 4.62 22.72
N GLU A 196 14.41 4.58 23.20
CA GLU A 196 14.08 4.52 24.63
C GLU A 196 14.54 3.18 25.26
N GLU A 197 14.35 2.05 24.56
CA GLU A 197 14.85 0.75 25.01
C GLU A 197 16.39 0.69 25.04
N LEU A 198 17.08 1.35 24.10
CA LEU A 198 18.55 1.44 24.10
C LEU A 198 19.07 2.35 25.22
N GLU A 199 18.36 3.44 25.52
CA GLU A 199 18.70 4.35 26.61
C GLU A 199 18.55 3.67 27.98
N ASP A 200 17.48 2.88 28.16
CA ASP A 200 17.23 2.14 29.40
C ASP A 200 18.26 1.02 29.61
N LEU A 201 18.64 0.29 28.55
CA LEU A 201 19.72 -0.70 28.60
C LEU A 201 21.10 -0.09 28.89
N GLN A 202 21.37 1.12 28.37
CA GLN A 202 22.60 1.83 28.67
C GLN A 202 22.65 2.27 30.14
N ASN A 203 21.55 2.80 30.68
CA ASN A 203 21.43 3.16 32.09
C ASN A 203 21.60 1.95 33.02
N GLU A 204 21.09 0.77 32.66
CA GLU A 204 21.26 -0.46 33.45
C GLU A 204 22.74 -0.91 33.49
N LEU A 205 23.46 -0.78 32.37
CA LEU A 205 24.89 -1.10 32.28
C LEU A 205 25.77 -0.13 33.08
N ASP A 206 25.48 1.17 33.05
CA ASP A 206 26.20 2.19 33.81
C ASP A 206 26.02 1.98 35.33
N HIS A 207 24.78 1.76 35.80
CA HIS A 207 24.53 1.47 37.22
C HIS A 207 25.17 0.16 37.70
N ARG A 208 25.30 -0.84 36.84
CA ARG A 208 25.99 -2.10 37.16
C ARG A 208 27.52 -1.95 37.17
N GLY A 209 28.07 -1.04 36.37
CA GLY A 209 29.48 -0.62 36.43
C GLY A 209 29.83 0.12 37.73
N GLU A 210 28.97 1.03 38.17
CA GLU A 210 29.18 1.78 39.42
C GLU A 210 29.07 0.90 40.67
N SER A 211 28.09 -0.01 40.73
CA SER A 211 27.92 -0.94 41.87
C SER A 211 29.05 -1.96 41.98
N SER A 212 29.67 -2.36 40.86
CA SER A 212 30.89 -3.20 40.86
C SER A 212 32.13 -2.45 41.37
N THR A 213 32.15 -1.12 41.25
CA THR A 213 33.26 -0.26 41.71
C THR A 213 33.18 0.01 43.23
N LEU A 214 31.98 0.02 43.79
CA LEU A 214 31.73 0.16 45.24
C LEU A 214 31.97 -1.12 46.05
N GLN A 215 32.15 -2.27 45.39
CA GLN A 215 32.43 -3.56 46.04
C GLN A 215 33.87 -4.04 45.81
N SER A 216 34.85 -3.12 45.89
CA SER A 216 36.25 -3.54 46.07
C SER A 216 36.47 -3.88 47.55
N PRO A 217 36.87 -5.12 47.89
CA PRO A 217 36.95 -5.56 49.28
C PRO A 217 38.10 -4.82 49.96
N SER A 218 37.78 -4.08 51.02
CA SER A 218 38.74 -3.62 52.01
C SER A 218 39.39 -4.84 52.66
N SER A 219 40.45 -5.35 52.04
CA SER A 219 41.36 -6.35 52.60
C SER A 219 42.23 -5.67 53.64
N LEU A 220 41.76 -5.63 54.89
CA LEU A 220 42.61 -5.37 56.05
C LEU A 220 42.90 -6.72 56.71
N TYR A 221 44.08 -7.29 56.42
CA TYR A 221 44.66 -8.42 57.17
C TYR A 221 45.66 -7.86 58.23
N PRO A 222 46.00 -8.66 59.25
CA PRO A 222 46.12 -8.28 60.67
C PRO A 222 47.42 -7.58 61.07
#